data_AF-A0A250JSQ0-F1
#
_entry.id   AF-A0A250JSQ0-F1
#
_cell.length_a   1.000
_cell.length_b   1.000
_cell.length_c   1.000
_cell.angle_alpha   90.00
_cell.angle_beta   90.00
_cell.angle_gamma   90.00
#
_symmetry.space_group_name_H-M   'P 1'
#
loop_
_entity.id
_entity.type
_entity.pdbx_description
1 polymer ?
#
loop_
_entity_poly.entity_id
_entity_poly.type
_entity_poly.pdbx_seq_one_letter_code
_entity_poly.pdbx_strand_id
1 'polypeptide(L)'
;MKALLLLTWLGTAPPGTVVVGPNESLRQVAERTLGDARATEELRALNGLASDDVAPGTRLKVPGHERVLAQKALETARTLVASSKGTGVPPEAAARLKDAETHFRGARYTQAAEAANAVGKLVAAERAPRSSAFSVAVGDGDSTTVTVKHGPPVRVEAEGVTQPVAKGESLRVEKGQPPPAPLPPLVAPSPAQPEDAARLKRRPDRDGHLGPVKLTWAAVRGAERYEVEVSRAQEQRAVFTQTVTTLEAKLPVLPEGRYRWTVRAVGPAGPSDASAPRHFELVPERLKLEVKKGQWQ
;
A
#
# COMPACT_ATOMS: atom_id res chain seq x y z
N MET A 1 -45.82 17.42 34.04
CA MET A 1 -44.41 17.02 33.91
C MET A 1 -43.65 17.53 35.12
N LYS A 2 -42.96 16.65 35.86
CA LYS A 2 -42.34 16.96 37.15
C LYS A 2 -41.16 17.92 36.98
N ALA A 3 -41.26 19.10 37.58
CA ALA A 3 -40.14 20.00 37.81
C ALA A 3 -39.23 19.40 38.91
N LEU A 4 -37.99 19.09 38.55
CA LEU A 4 -36.97 18.64 39.51
C LEU A 4 -36.21 19.88 39.98
N LEU A 5 -36.44 20.28 41.24
CA LEU A 5 -35.69 21.31 41.93
C LEU A 5 -34.26 20.81 42.20
N LEU A 6 -33.27 21.43 41.55
CA LEU A 6 -31.86 21.32 41.90
C LEU A 6 -31.56 22.26 43.07
N LEU A 7 -31.52 21.72 44.30
CA LEU A 7 -30.94 22.43 45.45
C LEU A 7 -29.41 22.38 45.36
N THR A 8 -28.79 23.51 45.05
CA THR A 8 -27.33 23.69 45.08
C THR A 8 -26.86 23.85 46.53
N TRP A 9 -26.27 22.81 47.11
CA TRP A 9 -25.54 22.90 48.38
C TRP A 9 -24.15 23.49 48.14
N LEU A 10 -23.97 24.76 48.48
CA LEU A 10 -22.67 25.45 48.47
C LEU A 10 -21.95 25.26 49.82
N GLY A 11 -21.37 24.07 50.02
CA GLY A 11 -20.24 23.93 50.93
C GLY A 11 -18.97 24.36 50.18
N THR A 12 -18.29 25.40 50.64
CA THR A 12 -17.02 25.87 50.04
C THR A 12 -15.94 24.82 50.23
N ALA A 13 -15.82 23.91 49.26
CA ALA A 13 -14.75 22.94 49.20
C ALA A 13 -13.44 23.66 48.81
N PRO A 14 -12.27 23.27 49.34
CA PRO A 14 -11.00 23.82 48.91
C PRO A 14 -10.80 23.61 47.40
N PRO A 15 -10.07 24.52 46.71
CA PRO A 15 -9.83 24.41 45.28
C PRO A 15 -9.24 23.04 44.93
N GLY A 16 -9.78 22.39 43.89
CA GLY A 16 -9.39 21.03 43.53
C GLY A 16 -10.09 19.93 44.32
N THR A 17 -11.16 20.24 45.07
CA THR A 17 -12.04 19.22 45.67
C THR A 17 -13.53 19.52 45.43
N VAL A 18 -14.35 18.47 45.44
CA VAL A 18 -15.81 18.53 45.30
C VAL A 18 -16.47 17.64 46.36
N VAL A 19 -17.64 18.05 46.85
CA VAL A 19 -18.44 17.24 47.78
C VAL A 19 -19.50 16.46 47.00
N VAL A 20 -19.68 15.18 47.36
CA VAL A 20 -20.74 14.32 46.80
C VAL A 20 -22.09 14.71 47.41
N GLY A 21 -23.07 14.99 46.55
CA GLY A 21 -24.43 15.35 46.95
C GLY A 21 -25.26 14.16 47.45
N PRO A 22 -26.46 14.41 48.03
CA PRO A 22 -27.39 13.36 48.43
C PRO A 22 -27.83 12.52 47.21
N ASN A 23 -27.65 11.20 47.28
CA ASN A 23 -27.93 10.24 46.19
C ASN A 23 -27.17 10.53 44.88
N GLU A 24 -26.06 11.28 44.92
CA GLU A 24 -25.22 11.55 43.75
C GLU A 24 -24.23 10.40 43.53
N SER A 25 -24.27 9.79 42.36
CA SER A 25 -23.30 8.76 41.95
C SER A 25 -21.97 9.37 41.51
N LEU A 26 -20.88 8.61 41.59
CA LEU A 26 -19.57 9.06 41.11
C LEU A 26 -19.59 9.48 39.63
N ARG A 27 -20.44 8.85 38.81
CA ARG A 27 -20.70 9.23 37.42
C ARG A 27 -21.31 10.61 37.28
N GLN A 28 -22.30 10.94 38.12
CA GLN A 28 -22.93 12.27 38.12
C GLN A 28 -21.94 13.34 38.60
N VAL A 29 -21.09 13.01 39.57
CA VAL A 29 -19.98 13.90 39.96
C VAL A 29 -19.02 14.11 38.78
N ALA A 30 -18.66 13.06 38.04
CA ALA A 30 -17.79 13.14 36.86
C ALA A 30 -18.37 14.04 35.77
N GLU A 31 -19.64 13.84 35.41
CA GLU A 31 -20.35 14.68 34.44
C GLU A 31 -20.38 16.14 34.89
N ARG A 32 -20.77 16.40 36.15
CA ARG A 32 -20.91 17.75 36.69
C ARG A 32 -19.58 18.51 36.79
N THR A 33 -18.49 17.80 37.11
CA THR A 33 -17.20 18.45 37.40
C THR A 33 -16.24 18.44 36.23
N LEU A 34 -16.26 17.38 35.42
CA LEU A 34 -15.35 17.18 34.30
C LEU A 34 -16.03 17.28 32.94
N GLY A 35 -17.37 17.43 32.91
CA GLY A 35 -18.14 17.47 31.67
C GLY A 35 -18.17 16.13 30.92
N ASP A 36 -17.79 15.04 31.58
CA ASP A 36 -17.73 13.71 30.99
C ASP A 36 -18.04 12.61 32.02
N ALA A 37 -19.22 12.01 31.91
CA ALA A 37 -19.66 10.85 32.68
C ALA A 37 -18.68 9.66 32.58
N ARG A 38 -17.90 9.55 31.50
CA ARG A 38 -16.91 8.47 31.32
C ARG A 38 -15.66 8.68 32.17
N ALA A 39 -15.44 9.87 32.72
CA ALA A 39 -14.35 10.16 33.66
C ALA A 39 -14.59 9.57 35.07
N THR A 40 -15.59 8.69 35.23
CA THR A 40 -15.84 7.95 36.48
C THR A 40 -14.62 7.12 36.89
N GLU A 41 -13.97 6.42 35.95
CA GLU A 41 -12.76 5.62 36.25
C GLU A 41 -11.59 6.49 36.68
N GLU A 42 -11.45 7.67 36.05
CA GLU A 42 -10.43 8.67 36.36
C GLU A 42 -10.61 9.23 37.77
N LEU A 43 -11.84 9.64 38.13
CA LEU A 43 -12.15 10.11 39.47
C LEU A 43 -11.95 9.02 40.53
N ARG A 44 -12.35 7.78 40.23
CA ARG A 44 -12.12 6.62 41.10
C ARG A 44 -10.63 6.43 41.37
N ALA A 45 -9.81 6.43 40.32
CA ALA A 45 -8.36 6.28 40.42
C ALA A 45 -7.69 7.44 41.19
N LEU A 46 -8.07 8.69 40.90
CA LEU A 46 -7.52 9.87 41.57
C LEU A 46 -7.77 9.87 43.09
N ASN A 47 -8.91 9.29 43.49
CA ASN A 47 -9.35 9.24 44.87
C ASN A 47 -9.06 7.91 45.56
N GLY A 48 -8.43 6.94 44.88
CA GLY A 48 -8.11 5.63 45.44
C GLY A 48 -9.34 4.82 45.89
N LEU A 49 -10.47 5.01 45.22
CA LEU A 49 -11.73 4.35 45.58
C LEU A 49 -11.79 2.93 44.98
N ALA A 50 -12.32 1.97 45.75
CA ALA A 50 -12.46 0.58 45.32
C ALA A 50 -13.72 0.33 44.46
N SER A 51 -14.74 1.19 44.58
CA SER A 51 -16.01 1.10 43.84
C SER A 51 -16.53 2.48 43.48
N ASP A 52 -17.62 2.52 42.70
CA ASP A 52 -18.31 3.74 42.29
C ASP A 52 -19.32 4.24 43.35
N ASP A 53 -19.52 3.46 44.42
CA ASP A 53 -20.41 3.79 45.54
C ASP A 53 -19.71 4.71 46.52
N VAL A 54 -20.12 5.98 46.53
CA VAL A 54 -19.55 7.01 47.40
C VAL A 54 -20.64 7.59 48.30
N ALA A 55 -20.38 7.63 49.61
CA ALA A 55 -21.33 8.16 50.56
C ALA A 55 -21.57 9.67 50.34
N PRO A 56 -22.81 10.17 50.48
CA PRO A 56 -23.08 11.60 50.49
C PRO A 56 -22.22 12.36 51.50
N GLY A 57 -21.74 13.54 51.13
CA GLY A 57 -20.84 14.36 51.96
C GLY A 57 -19.35 14.01 51.81
N THR A 58 -18.99 12.95 51.09
CA THR A 58 -17.59 12.61 50.81
C THR A 58 -16.91 13.71 50.01
N ARG A 59 -15.68 14.08 50.40
CA ARG A 59 -14.85 15.03 49.65
C ARG A 59 -13.95 14.28 48.66
N LEU A 60 -14.16 14.52 47.38
CA LEU A 60 -13.37 13.96 46.29
C LEU A 60 -12.40 15.01 45.74
N LYS A 61 -11.17 14.60 45.49
CA LYS A 61 -10.20 15.33 44.68
C LYS A 61 -10.70 15.37 43.24
N VAL A 62 -10.60 16.55 42.64
CA VAL A 62 -10.89 16.77 41.22
C VAL A 62 -9.58 17.09 40.50
N PRO A 63 -9.37 16.56 39.29
CA PRO A 63 -8.16 16.83 38.51
C PRO A 63 -7.96 18.33 38.24
N GLY A 64 -6.69 18.77 38.27
CA GLY A 64 -6.30 20.15 38.00
C GLY A 64 -5.84 20.41 36.56
N HIS A 65 -5.01 21.44 36.39
CA HIS A 65 -4.47 21.87 35.09
C HIS A 65 -3.72 20.77 34.32
N GLU A 66 -3.06 19.84 35.00
CA GLU A 66 -2.33 18.72 34.38
C GLU A 66 -3.25 17.83 33.52
N ARG A 67 -4.51 17.64 33.94
CA ARG A 67 -5.50 16.89 33.15
C ARG A 67 -5.75 17.56 31.81
N VAL A 68 -5.90 18.88 31.80
CA VAL A 68 -6.18 19.66 30.58
C VAL A 68 -5.02 19.51 29.59
N LEU A 69 -3.77 19.59 30.08
CA LEU A 69 -2.58 19.35 29.25
C LEU A 69 -2.56 17.94 28.67
N ALA A 70 -2.80 16.93 29.50
CA ALA A 70 -2.81 15.53 29.08
C ALA A 70 -3.93 15.24 28.06
N GLN A 71 -5.11 15.83 28.26
CA GLN A 71 -6.23 15.71 27.33
C GLN A 71 -5.89 16.30 25.96
N LYS A 72 -5.34 17.52 25.92
CA LYS A 72 -4.92 18.16 24.68
C LYS A 72 -3.84 17.37 23.94
N ALA A 73 -2.88 16.81 24.69
CA ALA A 73 -1.85 15.94 24.14
C ALA A 73 -2.44 14.66 23.53
N LEU A 74 -3.40 14.02 24.21
CA LEU A 74 -4.12 12.84 23.72
C LEU A 74 -4.93 13.13 22.45
N GLU A 75 -5.67 14.23 22.42
CA GLU A 75 -6.41 14.66 21.23
C GLU A 75 -5.47 14.85 20.04
N THR A 76 -4.34 15.52 20.27
CA THR A 76 -3.28 15.70 19.26
C THR A 76 -2.75 14.34 18.79
N ALA A 77 -2.41 13.43 19.70
CA ALA A 77 -1.91 12.11 19.36
C ALA A 77 -2.93 11.27 18.56
N ARG A 78 -4.22 11.32 18.92
CA ARG A 78 -5.30 10.65 18.18
C ARG A 78 -5.43 11.17 16.75
N THR A 79 -5.39 12.48 16.56
CA THR A 79 -5.46 13.07 15.22
C THR A 79 -4.25 12.70 14.36
N LEU A 80 -3.05 12.68 14.95
CA LEU A 80 -1.82 12.25 14.27
C LEU A 80 -1.92 10.80 13.79
N VAL A 81 -2.36 9.89 14.65
CA VAL A 81 -2.57 8.47 14.30
C VAL A 81 -3.69 8.29 13.27
N ALA A 82 -4.79 9.03 13.39
CA ALA A 82 -5.91 8.94 12.44
C ALA A 82 -5.55 9.47 11.03
N SER A 83 -4.65 10.45 10.94
CA SER A 83 -4.24 11.08 9.68
C SER A 83 -3.18 10.31 8.89
N SER A 84 -2.48 9.32 9.47
CA SER A 84 -1.39 8.58 8.81
C SER A 84 -1.84 7.35 7.99
N LYS A 85 -3.11 7.31 7.54
CA LYS A 85 -3.70 6.18 6.79
C LYS A 85 -2.98 5.80 5.49
N GLY A 86 -2.12 6.65 4.91
CA GLY A 86 -1.42 6.38 3.66
C GLY A 86 -0.05 5.71 3.78
N THR A 87 0.60 5.77 4.94
CA THR A 87 1.97 5.24 5.16
C THR A 87 2.03 4.10 6.18
N GLY A 88 0.90 3.78 6.82
CA GLY A 88 0.85 2.97 8.04
C GLY A 88 1.12 3.83 9.27
N VAL A 89 0.44 3.53 10.38
CA VAL A 89 0.81 4.04 11.70
C VAL A 89 1.92 3.12 12.22
N PRO A 90 3.06 3.61 12.73
CA PRO A 90 4.03 2.74 13.36
C PRO A 90 3.35 1.96 14.50
N PRO A 91 3.51 0.63 14.60
CA PRO A 91 2.88 -0.16 15.66
C PRO A 91 3.25 0.34 17.05
N GLU A 92 4.45 0.88 17.20
CA GLU A 92 4.93 1.56 18.40
C GLU A 92 4.13 2.83 18.74
N ALA A 93 3.75 3.64 17.74
CA ALA A 93 2.95 4.84 17.96
C ALA A 93 1.53 4.50 18.42
N ALA A 94 0.92 3.44 17.87
CA ALA A 94 -0.36 2.94 18.32
C ALA A 94 -0.30 2.39 19.76
N ALA A 95 0.77 1.66 20.11
CA ALA A 95 1.00 1.19 21.47
C ALA A 95 1.15 2.36 22.46
N ARG A 96 1.95 3.38 22.11
CA ARG A 96 2.12 4.58 22.96
C ARG A 96 0.83 5.37 23.15
N LEU A 97 -0.03 5.45 22.15
CA LEU A 97 -1.36 6.06 22.31
C LEU A 97 -2.20 5.29 23.33
N LYS A 98 -2.21 3.95 23.26
CA LYS A 98 -2.93 3.10 24.22
C LYS A 98 -2.38 3.25 25.65
N ASP A 99 -1.05 3.35 25.80
CA ASP A 99 -0.42 3.62 27.09
C ASP A 99 -0.87 4.97 27.65
N ALA A 100 -0.85 6.02 26.82
CA ALA A 100 -1.29 7.36 27.21
C ALA A 100 -2.75 7.37 27.70
N GLU A 101 -3.66 6.69 27.00
CA GLU A 101 -5.06 6.56 27.39
C GLU A 101 -5.24 5.79 28.71
N THR A 102 -4.39 4.78 28.93
CA THR A 102 -4.40 4.00 30.18
C THR A 102 -3.89 4.83 31.36
N HIS A 103 -2.83 5.61 31.16
CA HIS A 103 -2.35 6.55 32.18
C HIS A 103 -3.37 7.62 32.51
N PHE A 104 -4.06 8.17 31.50
CA PHE A 104 -5.10 9.19 31.69
C PHE A 104 -6.28 8.67 32.51
N ARG A 105 -6.81 7.48 32.18
CA ARG A 105 -7.88 6.83 32.96
C ARG A 105 -7.45 6.47 34.39
N GLY A 106 -6.16 6.26 34.62
CA GLY A 106 -5.58 6.03 35.94
C GLY A 106 -5.21 7.30 36.71
N ALA A 107 -5.65 8.49 36.26
CA ALA A 107 -5.31 9.80 36.85
C ALA A 107 -3.80 10.11 36.92
N ARG A 108 -2.98 9.51 36.03
CA ARG A 108 -1.53 9.74 35.92
C ARG A 108 -1.25 10.68 34.76
N TYR A 109 -1.63 11.96 34.91
CA TYR A 109 -1.66 12.93 33.81
C TYR A 109 -0.29 13.23 33.18
N THR A 110 0.77 13.35 33.97
CA THR A 110 2.13 13.59 33.46
C THR A 110 2.59 12.46 32.54
N GLN A 111 2.40 11.21 32.97
CA GLN A 111 2.73 10.02 32.17
C GLN A 111 1.88 9.93 30.91
N ALA A 112 0.59 10.28 31.00
CA ALA A 112 -0.30 10.33 29.85
C ALA A 112 0.17 11.36 28.81
N ALA A 113 0.53 12.56 29.25
CA ALA A 113 1.05 13.62 28.37
C ALA A 113 2.38 13.23 27.71
N GLU A 114 3.31 12.63 28.47
CA GLU A 114 4.59 12.15 27.96
C GLU A 114 4.41 11.05 26.90
N ALA A 115 3.57 10.06 27.19
CA ALA A 115 3.26 8.98 26.25
C ALA A 115 2.57 9.53 24.98
N ALA A 116 1.64 10.47 25.12
CA ALA A 116 0.99 11.12 23.98
C ALA A 116 1.98 11.94 23.13
N ASN A 117 2.89 12.69 23.76
CA ASN A 117 3.93 13.43 23.05
C ASN A 117 4.93 12.50 22.32
N ALA A 118 5.19 11.31 22.87
CA ALA A 118 6.02 10.30 22.22
C ALA A 118 5.41 9.81 20.89
N VAL A 119 4.07 9.74 20.78
CA VAL A 119 3.38 9.42 19.52
C VAL A 119 3.79 10.39 18.42
N GLY A 120 3.81 11.70 18.71
CA GLY A 120 4.22 12.73 17.76
C GLY A 120 5.65 12.54 17.27
N LYS A 121 6.59 12.18 18.16
CA LYS A 121 7.98 11.90 17.78
C LYS A 121 8.10 10.68 16.87
N LEU A 122 7.37 9.61 17.16
CA LEU A 122 7.40 8.38 16.36
C LEU A 122 6.81 8.62 14.95
N VAL A 123 5.68 9.32 14.86
CA VAL A 123 5.08 9.67 13.57
C VAL A 123 5.97 10.64 12.77
N ALA A 124 6.64 11.59 13.45
CA ALA A 124 7.59 12.49 12.79
C ALA A 124 8.85 11.78 12.30
N ALA A 125 9.34 10.77 13.03
CA ALA A 125 10.51 9.99 12.65
C ALA A 125 10.29 9.18 11.35
N GLU A 126 9.10 8.62 11.15
CA GLU A 126 8.76 7.96 9.88
C GLU A 126 8.65 8.93 8.69
N ARG A 127 8.26 10.17 8.96
CA ARG A 127 8.17 11.25 7.95
C ARG A 127 9.51 11.93 7.69
N ALA A 128 10.55 11.62 8.47
CA ALA A 128 11.87 12.19 8.24
C ALA A 128 12.33 11.83 6.83
N PRO A 129 12.90 12.80 6.08
CA PRO A 129 13.38 12.54 4.73
C PRO A 129 14.40 11.41 4.79
N ARG A 130 14.07 10.26 4.18
CA ARG A 130 14.99 9.15 4.05
C ARG A 130 16.19 9.68 3.26
N SER A 131 17.38 9.65 3.85
CA SER A 131 18.58 10.08 3.15
C SER A 131 18.89 9.11 2.01
N SER A 132 19.38 9.65 0.90
CA SER A 132 19.88 8.84 -0.22
C SER A 132 21.36 8.53 -0.01
N ALA A 133 21.74 7.26 -0.18
CA ALA A 133 23.13 6.87 -0.28
C ALA A 133 23.50 6.85 -1.77
N PHE A 134 24.35 7.79 -2.19
CA PHE A 134 24.83 7.90 -3.57
C PHE A 134 26.35 8.07 -3.61
N SER A 135 26.95 7.78 -4.76
CA SER A 135 28.36 8.04 -5.04
C SER A 135 28.49 8.85 -6.31
N VAL A 136 29.47 9.75 -6.33
CA VAL A 136 29.85 10.54 -7.50
C VAL A 136 31.27 10.15 -7.87
N ALA A 137 31.49 9.74 -9.11
CA ALA A 137 32.80 9.41 -9.66
C ALA A 137 33.09 10.29 -10.86
N VAL A 138 34.28 10.90 -10.90
CA VAL A 138 34.76 11.64 -12.06
C VAL A 138 35.65 10.70 -12.87
N GLY A 139 35.26 10.41 -14.10
CA GLY A 139 35.99 9.52 -15.01
C GLY A 139 37.00 10.27 -15.88
N ASP A 140 37.90 9.51 -16.51
CA ASP A 140 38.89 10.05 -17.44
C ASP A 140 38.18 10.69 -18.65
N GLY A 141 38.44 11.99 -18.88
CA GLY A 141 37.75 12.81 -19.89
C GLY A 141 36.70 13.80 -19.34
N ASP A 142 36.76 14.15 -18.05
CA ASP A 142 35.84 15.08 -17.37
C ASP A 142 34.37 14.62 -17.28
N SER A 143 34.08 13.33 -17.47
CA SER A 143 32.73 12.79 -17.26
C SER A 143 32.42 12.62 -15.77
N THR A 144 31.19 12.94 -15.35
CA THR A 144 30.72 12.73 -13.98
C THR A 144 29.65 11.64 -13.97
N THR A 145 29.88 10.56 -13.22
CA THR A 145 28.92 9.47 -13.02
C THR A 145 28.35 9.53 -11.62
N VAL A 146 27.02 9.61 -11.53
CA VAL A 146 26.26 9.59 -10.27
C VAL A 146 25.53 8.26 -10.17
N THR A 147 25.80 7.50 -9.10
CA THR A 147 25.14 6.21 -8.82
C THR A 147 24.37 6.31 -7.52
N VAL A 148 23.09 5.99 -7.54
CA VAL A 148 22.24 5.98 -6.33
C VAL A 148 22.11 4.56 -5.83
N LYS A 149 22.69 4.26 -4.67
CA LYS A 149 22.69 2.91 -4.08
C LYS A 149 21.37 2.63 -3.36
N HIS A 150 20.92 3.56 -2.53
CA HIS A 150 19.72 3.43 -1.71
C HIS A 150 19.04 4.78 -1.47
N GLY A 151 17.77 4.75 -1.05
CA GLY A 151 16.99 5.93 -0.66
C GLY A 151 16.20 6.56 -1.81
N PRO A 152 15.63 7.75 -1.60
CA PRO A 152 14.89 8.50 -2.62
C PRO A 152 15.75 8.87 -3.84
N PRO A 153 15.14 9.19 -5.00
CA PRO A 153 15.88 9.62 -6.18
C PRO A 153 16.73 10.88 -5.93
N VAL A 154 17.94 10.89 -6.48
CA VAL A 154 18.84 12.06 -6.45
C VAL A 154 18.65 12.84 -7.74
N ARG A 155 18.47 14.17 -7.65
CA ARG A 155 18.39 15.04 -8.83
C ARG A 155 19.79 15.44 -9.25
N VAL A 156 20.14 15.17 -10.50
CA VAL A 156 21.39 15.57 -11.14
C VAL A 156 21.08 16.67 -12.14
N GLU A 157 21.79 17.79 -12.07
CA GLU A 157 21.58 18.95 -12.94
C GLU A 157 22.86 19.31 -13.67
N ALA A 158 22.77 19.48 -14.99
CA ALA A 158 23.84 20.01 -15.83
C ALA A 158 23.25 20.73 -17.06
N GLU A 159 23.90 21.79 -17.53
CA GLU A 159 23.44 22.62 -18.66
C GLU A 159 21.96 23.05 -18.56
N GLY A 160 21.48 23.33 -17.34
CA GLY A 160 20.09 23.74 -17.07
C GLY A 160 19.05 22.62 -17.17
N VAL A 161 19.48 21.36 -17.33
CA VAL A 161 18.60 20.18 -17.39
C VAL A 161 18.77 19.36 -16.12
N THR A 162 17.66 19.13 -15.42
CA THR A 162 17.61 18.28 -14.23
C THR A 162 17.06 16.89 -14.57
N GLN A 163 17.78 15.85 -14.20
CA GLN A 163 17.36 14.46 -14.34
C GLN A 163 17.40 13.72 -13.00
N PRO A 164 16.30 13.09 -12.57
CA PRO A 164 16.30 12.23 -11.39
C PRO A 164 17.01 10.90 -11.68
N VAL A 165 17.78 10.41 -10.72
CA VAL A 165 18.44 9.11 -10.73
C VAL A 165 17.86 8.30 -9.58
N ALA A 166 17.15 7.21 -9.91
CA ALA A 166 16.49 6.36 -8.92
C ALA A 166 17.45 5.34 -8.31
N LYS A 167 16.96 4.64 -7.28
CA LYS A 167 17.71 3.56 -6.61
C LYS A 167 18.16 2.50 -7.62
N GLY A 168 19.44 2.18 -7.60
CA GLY A 168 20.07 1.18 -8.47
C GLY A 168 20.49 1.74 -9.84
N GLU A 169 20.12 2.97 -10.16
CA GLU A 169 20.49 3.61 -11.42
C GLU A 169 21.85 4.31 -11.31
N SER A 170 22.48 4.45 -12.47
CA SER A 170 23.68 5.28 -12.65
C SER A 170 23.45 6.19 -13.84
N LEU A 171 23.82 7.46 -13.67
CA LEU A 171 23.72 8.48 -14.70
C LEU A 171 25.11 9.05 -14.95
N ARG A 172 25.58 8.97 -16.19
CA ARG A 172 26.82 9.58 -16.65
C ARG A 172 26.50 10.87 -17.39
N VAL A 173 27.16 11.95 -17.01
CA VAL A 173 27.04 13.28 -17.60
C VAL A 173 28.42 13.67 -18.14
N GLU A 174 28.50 14.00 -19.42
CA GLU A 174 29.72 14.52 -20.03
C GLU A 174 29.86 16.02 -19.74
N LYS A 175 31.09 16.52 -19.59
CA LYS A 175 31.33 17.94 -19.32
C LYS A 175 30.77 18.82 -20.43
N GLY A 176 30.05 19.87 -20.04
CA GLY A 176 29.44 20.82 -20.97
C GLY A 176 28.25 20.25 -21.75
N GLN A 177 27.76 19.06 -21.39
CA GLN A 177 26.58 18.46 -21.99
C GLN A 177 25.47 18.29 -20.94
N PRO A 178 24.20 18.46 -21.33
CA PRO A 178 23.09 18.12 -20.45
C PRO A 178 23.09 16.61 -20.15
N PRO A 179 22.45 16.18 -19.05
CA PRO A 179 22.21 14.77 -18.81
C PRO A 179 21.56 14.09 -20.03
N PRO A 180 21.96 12.84 -20.35
CA PRO A 180 21.40 12.13 -21.50
C PRO A 180 19.90 11.92 -21.32
N ALA A 181 19.13 12.38 -22.31
CA ALA A 181 17.68 12.25 -22.30
C ALA A 181 17.27 10.77 -22.07
N PRO A 182 16.31 10.49 -21.17
CA PRO A 182 15.78 9.14 -21.00
C PRO A 182 15.31 8.57 -22.32
N LEU A 183 15.62 7.30 -22.57
CA LEU A 183 15.10 6.60 -23.73
C LEU A 183 13.56 6.55 -23.65
N PRO A 184 12.84 6.84 -24.74
CA PRO A 184 11.39 6.76 -24.74
C PRO A 184 10.94 5.33 -24.40
N PRO A 185 9.90 5.15 -23.56
CA PRO A 185 9.40 3.84 -23.22
C PRO A 185 8.87 3.12 -24.47
N LEU A 186 9.06 1.80 -24.52
CA LEU A 186 8.52 0.98 -25.60
C LEU A 186 6.99 0.90 -25.48
N VAL A 187 6.31 1.02 -26.62
CA VAL A 187 4.86 0.78 -26.68
C VAL A 187 4.56 -0.73 -26.67
N ALA A 188 3.41 -1.10 -26.12
CA ALA A 188 2.95 -2.49 -26.14
C ALA A 188 2.76 -2.97 -27.59
N PRO A 189 3.24 -4.18 -27.96
CA PRO A 189 3.03 -4.71 -29.29
C PRO A 189 1.55 -4.94 -29.57
N SER A 190 1.15 -4.80 -30.84
CA SER A 190 -0.20 -5.16 -31.29
C SER A 190 -0.19 -6.59 -31.82
N PRO A 191 -0.82 -7.57 -31.15
CA PRO A 191 -0.83 -8.94 -31.63
C PRO A 191 -1.70 -9.00 -32.90
N ALA A 192 -1.37 -9.85 -33.86
CA ALA A 192 -2.01 -9.92 -35.18
C ALA A 192 -2.74 -11.25 -35.40
N GLN A 193 -2.00 -12.36 -35.44
CA GLN A 193 -2.57 -13.71 -35.59
C GLN A 193 -2.17 -14.61 -34.42
N PRO A 194 -3.04 -15.56 -34.01
CA PRO A 194 -4.43 -15.71 -34.46
C PRO A 194 -5.30 -14.51 -34.07
N GLU A 195 -6.39 -14.29 -34.82
CA GLU A 195 -7.42 -13.31 -34.45
C GLU A 195 -7.97 -13.59 -33.04
N ASP A 196 -8.52 -12.56 -32.40
CA ASP A 196 -9.05 -12.74 -31.05
C ASP A 196 -10.30 -13.64 -31.10
N ALA A 197 -10.39 -14.55 -30.14
CA ALA A 197 -11.37 -15.64 -30.08
C ALA A 197 -11.38 -16.59 -31.30
N ALA A 198 -10.28 -16.68 -32.07
CA ALA A 198 -10.20 -17.59 -33.20
C ALA A 198 -10.37 -19.06 -32.79
N ARG A 199 -11.17 -19.82 -33.54
CA ARG A 199 -11.32 -21.27 -33.39
C ARG A 199 -10.43 -21.98 -34.41
N LEU A 200 -9.33 -22.56 -33.94
CA LEU A 200 -8.32 -23.21 -34.76
C LEU A 200 -8.56 -24.72 -34.80
N LYS A 201 -9.09 -25.21 -35.93
CA LYS A 201 -9.21 -26.64 -36.22
C LYS A 201 -7.84 -27.21 -36.57
N ARG A 202 -7.41 -28.28 -35.89
CA ARG A 202 -6.14 -28.96 -36.16
C ARG A 202 -6.34 -30.47 -36.15
N ARG A 203 -5.58 -31.18 -36.97
CA ARG A 203 -5.51 -32.63 -36.88
C ARG A 203 -4.76 -33.01 -35.59
N PRO A 204 -5.33 -33.87 -34.73
CA PRO A 204 -4.63 -34.37 -33.56
C PRO A 204 -3.44 -35.25 -33.95
N ASP A 205 -2.36 -35.15 -33.18
CA ASP A 205 -1.27 -36.12 -33.21
C ASP A 205 -1.65 -37.42 -32.48
N ARG A 206 -0.68 -38.33 -32.28
CA ARG A 206 -0.91 -39.62 -31.61
C ARG A 206 -1.39 -39.45 -30.16
N ASP A 207 -1.03 -38.35 -29.51
CA ASP A 207 -1.34 -38.06 -28.11
C ASP A 207 -2.57 -37.14 -27.98
N GLY A 208 -3.21 -36.78 -29.10
CA GLY A 208 -4.37 -35.89 -29.12
C GLY A 208 -4.03 -34.41 -29.04
N HIS A 209 -2.76 -34.03 -29.16
CA HIS A 209 -2.35 -32.62 -29.16
C HIS A 209 -2.57 -31.96 -30.52
N LEU A 210 -2.83 -30.66 -30.48
CA LEU A 210 -3.22 -29.82 -31.60
C LEU A 210 -2.16 -28.74 -31.82
N GLY A 211 -1.59 -28.70 -33.04
CA GLY A 211 -0.58 -27.69 -33.39
C GLY A 211 0.17 -28.02 -34.69
N PRO A 212 1.24 -27.26 -35.00
CA PRO A 212 1.68 -26.06 -34.30
C PRO A 212 0.74 -24.86 -34.56
N VAL A 213 0.81 -23.86 -33.68
CA VAL A 213 0.15 -22.56 -33.85
C VAL A 213 1.22 -21.50 -34.00
N LYS A 214 1.12 -20.68 -35.04
CA LYS A 214 2.00 -19.53 -35.24
C LYS A 214 1.32 -18.28 -34.69
N LEU A 215 1.98 -17.62 -33.74
CA LEU A 215 1.59 -16.32 -33.22
C LEU A 215 2.39 -15.24 -33.95
N THR A 216 1.76 -14.10 -34.27
CA THR A 216 2.41 -12.96 -34.94
C THR A 216 1.93 -11.64 -34.34
N TRP A 217 2.76 -10.60 -34.41
CA TRP A 217 2.46 -9.26 -33.90
C TRP A 217 3.14 -8.18 -34.73
N ALA A 218 2.69 -6.93 -34.57
CA ALA A 218 3.30 -5.76 -35.20
C ALA A 218 4.65 -5.42 -34.56
N ALA A 219 5.59 -4.94 -35.37
CA ALA A 219 6.90 -4.51 -34.90
C ALA A 219 6.80 -3.25 -34.02
N VAL A 220 7.56 -3.22 -32.93
CA VAL A 220 7.71 -2.07 -32.04
C VAL A 220 9.07 -1.41 -32.31
N ARG A 221 9.06 -0.11 -32.59
CA ARG A 221 10.29 0.67 -32.81
C ARG A 221 11.12 0.68 -31.53
N GLY A 222 12.41 0.35 -31.63
CA GLY A 222 13.33 0.28 -30.49
C GLY A 222 13.30 -1.04 -29.72
N ALA A 223 12.46 -2.00 -30.13
CA ALA A 223 12.50 -3.35 -29.59
C ALA A 223 13.67 -4.15 -30.20
N GLU A 224 14.42 -4.82 -29.34
CA GLU A 224 15.50 -5.74 -29.73
C GLU A 224 15.00 -7.19 -29.80
N ARG A 225 14.00 -7.51 -28.96
CA ARG A 225 13.39 -8.85 -28.86
C ARG A 225 11.96 -8.74 -28.32
N TYR A 226 11.26 -9.86 -28.33
CA TYR A 226 9.90 -10.00 -27.82
C TYR A 226 9.82 -11.19 -26.89
N GLU A 227 9.05 -11.04 -25.82
CA GLU A 227 8.71 -12.11 -24.90
C GLU A 227 7.23 -12.45 -25.06
N VAL A 228 6.97 -13.71 -25.38
CA VAL A 228 5.63 -14.26 -25.59
C VAL A 228 5.28 -15.16 -24.43
N GLU A 229 4.11 -14.94 -23.86
CA GLU A 229 3.54 -15.77 -22.79
C GLU A 229 2.19 -16.31 -23.24
N VAL A 230 1.97 -17.62 -23.04
CA VAL A 230 0.70 -18.29 -23.30
C VAL A 230 0.25 -19.00 -22.04
N SER A 231 -1.00 -18.77 -21.62
CA SER A 231 -1.65 -19.49 -20.52
C SER A 231 -2.95 -20.13 -21.01
N ARG A 232 -3.44 -21.14 -20.30
CA ARG A 232 -4.83 -21.60 -20.49
C ARG A 232 -5.78 -20.53 -19.98
N ALA A 233 -6.97 -20.41 -20.58
CA ALA A 233 -7.89 -19.31 -20.27
C ALA A 233 -8.35 -19.28 -18.80
N GLN A 234 -8.39 -20.43 -18.12
CA GLN A 234 -8.78 -20.56 -16.71
C GLN A 234 -7.58 -20.54 -15.74
N GLU A 235 -6.35 -20.50 -16.25
CA GLU A 235 -5.13 -20.62 -15.46
C GLU A 235 -4.30 -19.33 -15.53
N GLN A 236 -3.77 -18.92 -14.38
CA GLN A 236 -2.89 -17.74 -14.31
C GLN A 236 -1.45 -18.07 -14.72
N ARG A 237 -1.04 -19.34 -14.63
CA ARG A 237 0.32 -19.77 -14.96
C ARG A 237 0.49 -19.91 -16.46
N ALA A 238 1.60 -19.39 -17.00
CA ALA A 238 1.97 -19.63 -18.38
C ALA A 238 2.31 -21.11 -18.59
N VAL A 239 1.70 -21.71 -19.62
CA VAL A 239 2.03 -23.05 -20.12
C VAL A 239 3.17 -23.00 -21.13
N PHE A 240 3.46 -21.82 -21.69
CA PHE A 240 4.56 -21.59 -22.61
C PHE A 240 5.07 -20.15 -22.48
N THR A 241 6.40 -20.00 -22.43
CA THR A 241 7.09 -18.71 -22.49
C THR A 241 8.25 -18.83 -23.47
N GLN A 242 8.40 -17.85 -24.37
CA GLN A 242 9.50 -17.84 -25.32
C GLN A 242 9.95 -16.41 -25.62
N THR A 243 11.27 -16.24 -25.75
CA THR A 243 11.88 -15.00 -26.21
C THR A 243 12.33 -15.17 -27.66
N VAL A 244 11.95 -14.24 -28.54
CA VAL A 244 12.30 -14.26 -29.97
C VAL A 244 12.75 -12.90 -30.45
N THR A 245 13.60 -12.85 -31.48
CA THR A 245 13.97 -11.61 -32.18
C THR A 245 13.14 -11.38 -33.45
N THR A 246 12.33 -12.37 -33.84
CA THR A 246 11.39 -12.31 -34.97
C THR A 246 10.04 -11.74 -34.55
N LEU A 247 9.18 -11.41 -35.53
CA LEU A 247 7.80 -10.96 -35.32
C LEU A 247 6.79 -12.13 -35.23
N GLU A 248 7.31 -13.33 -34.98
CA GLU A 248 6.52 -14.55 -34.85
C GLU A 248 7.12 -15.49 -33.81
N ALA A 249 6.23 -16.23 -33.14
CA ALA A 249 6.57 -17.34 -32.26
C ALA A 249 5.79 -18.59 -32.68
N LYS A 250 6.45 -19.74 -32.65
CA LYS A 250 5.83 -21.03 -32.98
C LYS A 250 5.58 -21.79 -31.69
N LEU A 251 4.30 -22.03 -31.39
CA LEU A 251 3.91 -22.83 -30.25
C LEU A 251 4.20 -24.31 -30.49
N PRO A 252 4.56 -25.06 -29.42
CA PRO A 252 4.53 -26.52 -29.47
C PRO A 252 3.10 -27.01 -29.73
N VAL A 253 2.95 -28.31 -29.96
CA VAL A 253 1.62 -28.93 -29.95
C VAL A 253 1.04 -28.81 -28.54
N LEU A 254 -0.24 -28.44 -28.44
CA LEU A 254 -0.92 -28.19 -27.17
C LEU A 254 -2.24 -28.98 -27.10
N PRO A 255 -2.71 -29.40 -25.92
CA PRO A 255 -4.02 -30.03 -25.78
C PRO A 255 -5.15 -29.15 -26.32
N GLU A 256 -6.28 -29.76 -26.67
CA GLU A 256 -7.50 -29.00 -26.99
C GLU A 256 -7.93 -28.09 -25.84
N GLY A 257 -8.57 -26.97 -26.17
CA GLY A 257 -9.05 -26.01 -25.19
C GLY A 257 -8.74 -24.56 -25.54
N ARG A 258 -9.04 -23.67 -24.60
CA ARG A 258 -8.92 -22.22 -24.75
C ARG A 258 -7.63 -21.70 -24.15
N TYR A 259 -6.96 -20.85 -24.91
CA TYR A 259 -5.70 -20.23 -24.55
C TYR A 259 -5.81 -18.71 -24.63
N ARG A 260 -5.03 -18.06 -23.78
CA ARG A 260 -4.79 -16.63 -23.79
C ARG A 260 -3.30 -16.41 -24.00
N TRP A 261 -2.94 -15.45 -24.84
CA TRP A 261 -1.55 -15.09 -25.06
C TRP A 261 -1.34 -13.59 -25.07
N THR A 262 -0.14 -13.21 -24.67
CA THR A 262 0.34 -11.83 -24.64
C THR A 262 1.77 -11.78 -25.15
N VAL A 263 2.16 -10.64 -25.69
CA VAL A 263 3.53 -10.37 -26.10
C VAL A 263 3.96 -9.00 -25.57
N ARG A 264 5.21 -8.89 -25.09
CA ARG A 264 5.83 -7.60 -24.76
C ARG A 264 7.10 -7.40 -25.56
N ALA A 265 7.37 -6.14 -25.92
CA ALA A 265 8.62 -5.75 -26.54
C ALA A 265 9.68 -5.55 -25.44
N VAL A 266 10.93 -5.87 -25.75
CA VAL A 266 12.05 -5.65 -24.84
C VAL A 266 13.17 -4.97 -25.59
N GLY A 267 13.73 -3.92 -24.99
CA GLY A 267 14.84 -3.16 -25.56
C GLY A 267 15.61 -2.39 -24.47
N PRO A 268 16.47 -1.43 -24.85
CA PRO A 268 17.40 -0.78 -23.94
C PRO A 268 16.72 0.11 -22.88
N ALA A 269 15.52 0.61 -23.16
CA ALA A 269 14.70 1.35 -22.19
C ALA A 269 14.01 0.44 -21.15
N GLY A 270 14.14 -0.89 -21.29
CA GLY A 270 13.39 -1.89 -20.53
C GLY A 270 12.26 -2.54 -21.33
N PRO A 271 11.49 -3.44 -20.70
CA PRO A 271 10.33 -4.07 -21.32
C PRO A 271 9.16 -3.08 -21.45
N SER A 272 8.36 -3.23 -22.50
CA SER A 272 7.05 -2.59 -22.61
C SER A 272 6.04 -3.24 -21.66
N ASP A 273 4.89 -2.59 -21.48
CA ASP A 273 3.69 -3.28 -21.04
C ASP A 273 3.38 -4.47 -21.96
N ALA A 274 2.68 -5.47 -21.41
CA ALA A 274 2.15 -6.57 -22.21
C ALA A 274 1.10 -6.05 -23.19
N SER A 275 1.03 -6.66 -24.37
CA SER A 275 -0.05 -6.42 -25.31
C SER A 275 -1.42 -6.66 -24.70
N ALA A 276 -2.46 -6.12 -25.34
CA ALA A 276 -3.81 -6.62 -25.10
C ALA A 276 -3.83 -8.16 -25.24
N PRO A 277 -4.46 -8.90 -24.32
CA PRO A 277 -4.50 -10.35 -24.40
C PRO A 277 -5.31 -10.78 -25.61
N ARG A 278 -4.80 -11.75 -26.36
CA ARG A 278 -5.55 -12.43 -27.42
C ARG A 278 -5.92 -13.85 -27.00
N HIS A 279 -7.07 -14.30 -27.48
CA HIS A 279 -7.61 -15.62 -27.18
C HIS A 279 -7.72 -16.47 -28.43
N PHE A 280 -7.51 -17.77 -28.29
CA PHE A 280 -7.85 -18.74 -29.33
C PHE A 280 -8.27 -20.07 -28.69
N GLU A 281 -9.03 -20.86 -29.44
CA GLU A 281 -9.47 -22.19 -29.03
C GLU A 281 -8.94 -23.22 -30.02
N LEU A 282 -8.25 -24.23 -29.51
CA LEU A 282 -7.82 -25.39 -30.29
C LEU A 282 -8.90 -26.46 -30.23
N VAL A 283 -9.38 -26.87 -31.40
CA VAL A 283 -10.40 -27.92 -31.55
C VAL A 283 -9.91 -28.99 -32.54
N PRO A 284 -10.19 -30.28 -32.28
CA PRO A 284 -9.79 -31.35 -33.17
C PRO A 284 -10.61 -31.31 -34.47
N GLU A 285 -9.93 -31.45 -35.60
CA GLU A 285 -10.57 -31.60 -36.89
C GLU A 285 -11.12 -33.03 -37.02
N ARG A 286 -12.45 -33.16 -37.17
CA ARG A 286 -13.10 -34.44 -37.43
C ARG A 286 -13.15 -34.67 -38.94
N LEU A 287 -12.30 -35.56 -39.44
CA LEU A 287 -12.38 -36.03 -40.83
C LEU A 287 -13.66 -36.87 -40.99
N LYS A 288 -14.57 -36.45 -41.88
CA LYS A 288 -15.64 -37.33 -42.36
C LYS A 288 -15.01 -38.37 -43.29
N LEU A 289 -14.90 -39.60 -42.83
CA LEU A 289 -14.52 -40.73 -43.68
C LEU A 289 -15.74 -41.15 -44.50
N GLU A 290 -15.83 -40.70 -45.75
CA GLU A 290 -16.72 -41.34 -46.72
C GLU A 290 -16.04 -42.60 -47.26
N VAL A 291 -16.37 -43.74 -46.67
CA VAL A 291 -15.97 -45.05 -47.21
C VAL A 291 -16.81 -45.30 -48.45
N LYS A 292 -16.25 -45.08 -49.65
CA LYS A 292 -16.83 -45.65 -50.88
C LYS A 292 -16.81 -47.17 -50.73
N LYS A 293 -17.98 -47.78 -50.55
CA LYS A 293 -18.14 -49.24 -50.64
C LYS A 293 -17.72 -49.66 -52.04
N GLY A 294 -16.51 -50.19 -52.20
CA GLY A 294 -16.10 -50.86 -53.42
C GLY A 294 -17.04 -52.04 -53.67
N GLN A 295 -17.56 -52.13 -54.89
CA GLN A 295 -18.19 -53.35 -55.37
C GLN A 295 -17.14 -54.46 -55.32
N TRP A 296 -17.29 -55.37 -54.36
CA TRP A 296 -16.62 -56.66 -54.43
C TRP A 296 -17.35 -57.47 -55.50
N GLN A 297 -16.67 -57.73 -56.63
CA GLN A 297 -17.01 -58.81 -57.56
C GLN A 297 -16.19 -60.05 -57.22
#